data_AF-M1WUQ8-F1
#
_entry.id   AF-M1WUQ8-F1
#
_cell.length_a   1.000
_cell.length_b   1.000
_cell.length_c   1.000
_cell.angle_alpha   90.00
_cell.angle_beta   90.00
_cell.angle_gamma   90.00
#
_symmetry.space_group_name_H-M   'P 1'
#
loop_
_entity.id
_entity.type
_entity.pdbx_description
1 polymer ?
#
loop_
_entity_poly.entity_id
_entity_poly.type
_entity_poly.pdbx_seq_one_letter_code
_entity_poly.pdbx_strand_id
1 'polypeptide(L)' 'MIHGETVHSSLPMDLPWWMPDHFVFFGVLYVVLGVLGAGLAYTIIKSWCDSKKAQH' A
#
# COMPACT_ATOMS: atom_id res chain seq x y z
N MET A 1 -30.38 12.25 -15.97
CA MET A 1 -29.05 11.96 -16.53
C MET A 1 -28.89 12.78 -17.81
N ILE A 2 -28.44 14.03 -17.65
CA ILE A 2 -27.82 14.87 -18.67
C ILE A 2 -26.66 14.09 -19.29
N HIS A 3 -26.48 14.19 -20.60
CA HIS A 3 -25.33 13.57 -21.26
C HIS A 3 -24.03 14.16 -20.67
N GLY A 4 -23.21 13.32 -20.03
CA GLY A 4 -21.92 13.72 -19.44
C GLY A 4 -21.80 13.58 -17.93
N GLU A 5 -22.88 13.29 -17.19
CA GLU A 5 -22.76 12.82 -15.80
C GLU A 5 -22.35 11.34 -15.80
N THR A 6 -21.12 11.03 -15.38
CA THR A 6 -20.77 9.68 -14.96
C THR A 6 -21.55 9.38 -13.69
N VAL A 7 -22.09 8.15 -13.55
CA VAL A 7 -22.65 7.71 -12.28
C VAL A 7 -21.54 7.84 -11.26
N HIS A 8 -21.69 8.74 -10.27
CA HIS A 8 -20.72 8.92 -9.20
C HIS A 8 -20.52 7.55 -8.54
N SER A 9 -19.43 6.90 -8.90
CA SER A 9 -19.18 5.53 -8.55
C SER A 9 -18.20 5.55 -7.39
N SER A 10 -18.52 4.87 -6.29
CA SER A 10 -17.58 4.66 -5.19
C SER A 10 -16.45 3.69 -5.55
N LEU A 11 -16.33 3.33 -6.83
CA LEU A 11 -15.28 2.47 -7.33
C LEU A 11 -13.92 3.20 -7.28
N PRO A 12 -12.84 2.53 -6.87
CA PRO A 12 -11.53 3.15 -6.71
C PRO A 12 -10.96 3.82 -7.96
N MET A 13 -11.40 3.40 -9.16
CA MET A 13 -10.92 3.96 -10.43
C MET A 13 -11.49 5.34 -10.74
N ASP A 14 -12.57 5.75 -10.10
CA ASP A 14 -13.19 7.08 -10.27
C ASP A 14 -12.62 8.11 -9.28
N LEU A 15 -11.69 7.69 -8.42
CA LEU A 15 -11.13 8.54 -7.38
C LEU A 15 -9.98 9.40 -7.94
N PRO A 16 -10.01 10.73 -7.84
CA PRO A 16 -8.94 11.58 -8.37
C PRO A 16 -7.70 11.52 -7.47
N TRP A 17 -6.64 10.85 -7.93
CA TRP A 17 -5.39 10.65 -7.18
C TRP A 17 -4.60 11.94 -6.94
N TRP A 18 -4.85 12.95 -7.78
CA TRP A 18 -4.19 14.25 -7.74
C TRP A 18 -4.89 15.25 -6.80
N MET A 19 -6.04 14.88 -6.24
CA MET A 19 -6.69 15.70 -5.21
C MET A 19 -5.79 15.77 -3.97
N PRO A 20 -5.53 16.97 -3.40
CA PRO A 20 -4.58 17.13 -2.31
C PRO A 20 -4.88 16.26 -1.08
N ASP A 21 -6.15 16.10 -0.74
CA ASP A 21 -6.61 15.28 0.39
C ASP A 21 -6.30 13.78 0.18
N HIS A 22 -6.59 13.24 -1.01
CA HIS A 22 -6.25 11.87 -1.37
C HIS A 22 -4.73 11.65 -1.39
N PHE A 23 -3.98 12.59 -1.97
CA PHE A 23 -2.53 12.49 -2.04
C PHE A 23 -1.90 12.38 -0.65
N VAL A 24 -2.34 13.20 0.31
CA VAL A 24 -1.84 13.17 1.69
C VAL A 24 -2.25 11.88 2.39
N PHE A 25 -3.52 11.49 2.32
CA PHE A 25 -4.02 10.28 2.98
C PHE A 25 -3.30 9.02 2.48
N PHE A 26 -3.28 8.80 1.17
CA PHE A 26 -2.63 7.62 0.57
C PHE A 26 -1.11 7.67 0.71
N GLY A 27 -0.50 8.86 0.65
CA GLY A 27 0.93 9.03 0.89
C GLY A 27 1.34 8.51 2.28
N VAL A 28 0.68 8.98 3.34
CA VAL A 28 0.95 8.52 4.71
C VAL A 28 0.65 7.03 4.86
N LEU A 29 -0.48 6.56 4.30
CA LEU A 29 -0.85 5.15 4.32
C LEU A 29 0.25 4.27 3.73
N TYR A 30 0.76 4.62 2.55
CA TYR A 30 1.79 3.83 1.87
C TYR A 30 3.14 3.90 2.58
N VAL A 31 3.47 5.00 3.24
CA VAL A 31 4.67 5.09 4.10
C VAL A 31 4.57 4.10 5.26
N VAL A 32 3.44 4.10 5.98
CA VAL A 32 3.22 3.16 7.10
C VAL A 32 3.27 1.71 6.60
N LEU A 33 2.59 1.42 5.49
CA LEU A 33 2.59 0.08 4.90
C LEU A 33 3.99 -0.35 4.45
N GLY A 34 4.79 0.58 3.92
CA GLY A 34 6.18 0.36 3.56
C GLY A 34 7.05 0.01 4.77
N VAL A 35 6.90 0.71 5.90
CA VAL A 35 7.63 0.42 7.14
C VAL A 35 7.25 -0.95 7.68
N LEU A 36 5.96 -1.27 7.72
CA LEU A 36 5.48 -2.59 8.18
C LEU A 36 5.96 -3.71 7.26
N GLY A 37 5.87 -3.52 5.94
CA GLY A 37 6.35 -4.47 4.94
C GLY A 37 7.85 -4.70 5.02
N ALA A 38 8.65 -3.65 5.21
CA ALA A 38 10.09 -3.76 5.41
C ALA A 38 10.45 -4.51 6.70
N GLY A 39 9.76 -4.20 7.80
CA GLY A 39 9.95 -4.91 9.07
C GLY A 39 9.62 -6.40 8.96
N LEU A 40 8.50 -6.74 8.32
CA LEU A 40 8.10 -8.12 8.06
C LEU A 40 9.08 -8.85 7.13
N ALA A 41 9.51 -8.20 6.04
CA ALA A 41 10.47 -8.79 5.12
C ALA A 41 11.80 -9.08 5.82
N TYR A 42 12.26 -8.14 6.67
CA TYR A 42 13.48 -8.32 7.45
C TYR A 42 13.40 -9.54 8.38
N THR A 43 12.29 -9.71 9.12
CA THR A 43 12.14 -10.84 10.04
C THR A 43 12.09 -12.18 9.30
N ILE A 44 11.41 -12.24 8.15
CA ILE A 44 11.37 -13.44 7.29
C ILE A 44 12.77 -13.80 6.80
N ILE A 45 13.50 -12.83 6.24
CA ILE A 45 14.86 -13.05 5.72
C ILE A 45 15.79 -13.50 6.86
N LYS A 46 15.72 -12.82 8.02
CA LYS A 46 16.53 -13.13 9.19
C LYS A 46 16.26 -14.55 9.69
N SER A 47 14.99 -14.93 9.83
CA SER A 47 14.60 -16.28 10.21
C SER A 47 15.12 -17.33 9.24
N TRP A 48 15.03 -17.08 7.93
CA TRP A 48 15.52 -18.02 6.92
C TRP A 48 17.04 -18.18 6.95
N CYS A 49 17.79 -17.09 7.13
CA CYS A 49 19.23 -17.12 7.29
C CYS A 49 19.65 -17.88 8.55
N ASP A 50 18.95 -17.67 9.67
CA ASP A 50 19.25 -18.36 10.93
C ASP A 50 18.94 -19.86 10.83
N SER A 51 17.82 -20.23 10.21
CA SER A 51 17.50 -21.65 9.93
C SER A 51 18.55 -22.33 9.06
N LYS A 52 19.10 -21.64 8.05
CA LYS A 52 20.18 -22.17 7.21
C LYS A 52 21.50 -22.37 7.98
N LYS A 53 21.81 -21.45 8.92
CA LYS A 53 23.00 -21.56 9.77
C LYS A 53 22.88 -22.69 10.80
N ALA A 54 21.67 -22.98 11.29
CA ALA A 54 21.43 -24.03 12.27
C ALA A 54 21.48 -25.47 11.70
N GLN A 55 21.44 -25.62 10.37
CA GLN A 55 21.51 -26.92 9.68
C GLN A 55 22.94 -27.35 9.31
N HIS A 56 23.94 -26.54 9.66
CA HIS A 56 25.34 -26.74 9.29
C HIS A 56 26.23 -26.85 10.54
#